data_AF-A0A1G3IF04-F1
#
_entry.id   AF-A0A1G3IF04-F1
#
_cell.length_a   1.000
_cell.length_b   1.000
_cell.length_c   1.000
_cell.angle_alpha   90.00
_cell.angle_beta   90.00
_cell.angle_gamma   90.00
#
_symmetry.space_group_name_H-M   'P 1'
#
loop_
_entity.id
_entity.type
_entity.pdbx_description
1 polymer ?
#
loop_
_entity_poly.entity_id
_entity_poly.type
_entity_poly.pdbx_seq_one_letter_code
_entity_poly.pdbx_strand_id
1 'polypeptide(L)'
;MTGVRKNRPKKTTQTARKTKSGYGRRAVYLAVISIGLFGGYMLGGLFKGKEIPQKFAETNPVESKTAPGPWYRSQSPPPAMVTASALPLFPDPMDDYKEPPLAYEESLPHGIYEIPTVSMPMPPPPAPEPEPLPMATPEPAPEAAPAEPLSWRRFAVATPTKTGKPKIILVIDDMGVDRKRTAQIIAIKGPLTLSFLTYADNLEAQTRAARAAGHELLLHVTMEPGSRTIDPGPNVLLTEHDPQEILKRLRWGLSRFDSFIGINNHMGSKFTADIGGMTVVMEEIKRRGLVFLDSRTSETTVGAALAKRFKVPYAERNIFLDNLNDEAAVFARLAEVERLARSAGFAIAIGHPRDATIMMLPKWIKEVEALGFVLAPLSSVIIGDGVS
;
A
#
# COMPACT_ATOMS: atom_id res chain seq x y z
N MET A 1 51.25 33.19 -44.60
CA MET A 1 51.11 31.76 -44.22
C MET A 1 51.43 31.61 -42.75
N THR A 2 50.42 31.18 -41.99
CA THR A 2 50.34 30.87 -40.55
C THR A 2 51.57 30.12 -40.03
N GLY A 3 52.19 30.37 -38.86
CA GLY A 3 51.79 31.07 -37.65
C GLY A 3 51.99 30.14 -36.43
N VAL A 4 53.22 30.00 -35.91
CA VAL A 4 53.50 29.36 -34.61
C VAL A 4 54.71 30.05 -33.95
N ARG A 5 54.51 30.74 -32.83
CA ARG A 5 55.59 31.21 -31.93
C ARG A 5 55.39 30.63 -30.51
N LYS A 6 56.49 30.08 -30.01
CA LYS A 6 56.76 29.49 -28.70
C LYS A 6 56.72 30.53 -27.56
N ASN A 7 56.41 30.10 -26.32
CA ASN A 7 57.32 30.20 -25.16
C ASN A 7 56.69 29.72 -23.82
N ARG A 8 57.15 28.56 -23.32
CA ARG A 8 58.04 28.29 -22.15
C ARG A 8 58.04 29.21 -20.88
N PRO A 9 58.57 28.74 -19.71
CA PRO A 9 57.89 28.67 -18.39
C PRO A 9 58.59 29.45 -17.24
N LYS A 10 58.04 29.44 -15.98
CA LYS A 10 58.71 29.09 -14.68
C LYS A 10 58.11 29.68 -13.38
N LYS A 11 58.23 28.86 -12.30
CA LYS A 11 58.48 29.14 -10.83
C LYS A 11 57.33 29.80 -10.01
N THR A 12 57.12 29.58 -8.71
CA THR A 12 57.99 29.51 -7.49
C THR A 12 57.10 28.99 -6.30
N THR A 13 57.36 27.89 -5.55
CA THR A 13 58.17 27.65 -4.32
C THR A 13 57.54 27.98 -2.93
N GLN A 14 57.47 26.94 -2.05
CA GLN A 14 57.58 26.87 -0.55
C GLN A 14 56.52 27.59 0.35
N THR A 15 56.15 27.16 1.58
CA THR A 15 56.85 26.41 2.66
C THR A 15 55.86 25.87 3.72
N ALA A 16 56.29 24.87 4.50
CA ALA A 16 55.59 24.26 5.64
C ALA A 16 55.86 24.96 6.99
N ARG A 17 54.96 24.79 7.99
CA ARG A 17 55.33 24.79 9.42
C ARG A 17 54.31 24.05 10.30
N LYS A 18 54.82 23.09 11.09
CA LYS A 18 54.19 22.44 12.26
C LYS A 18 54.36 23.32 13.51
N THR A 19 53.41 23.27 14.45
CA THR A 19 53.71 23.25 15.91
C THR A 19 52.67 22.42 16.67
N LYS A 20 53.15 21.76 17.73
CA LYS A 20 52.46 20.88 18.70
C LYS A 20 52.03 21.68 19.93
N SER A 21 51.06 21.17 20.70
CA SER A 21 50.88 21.24 22.17
C SER A 21 49.36 21.15 22.47
N GLY A 22 48.79 20.42 23.43
CA GLY A 22 49.29 19.63 24.56
C GLY A 22 48.10 19.34 25.50
N TYR A 23 48.00 18.08 25.95
CA TYR A 23 47.49 17.61 27.25
C TYR A 23 46.29 18.28 27.97
N GLY A 24 45.23 17.48 28.16
CA GLY A 24 44.80 17.03 29.49
C GLY A 24 43.59 17.71 30.16
N ARG A 25 42.51 16.95 30.37
CA ARG A 25 42.11 16.40 31.70
C ARG A 25 40.70 15.79 31.66
N ARG A 26 40.60 14.63 32.31
CA ARG A 26 39.38 13.89 32.68
C ARG A 26 38.64 14.63 33.79
N ALA A 27 37.30 14.54 33.81
CA ALA A 27 36.53 14.47 35.07
C ALA A 27 35.13 13.90 34.80
N VAL A 28 34.92 12.69 35.31
CA VAL A 28 33.63 12.06 35.59
C VAL A 28 33.24 12.49 37.01
N TYR A 29 32.00 12.93 37.24
CA TYR A 29 31.34 12.81 38.56
C TYR A 29 29.82 12.67 38.39
N LEU A 30 29.32 11.54 38.89
CA LEU A 30 27.92 11.29 39.26
C LEU A 30 27.68 11.86 40.67
N ALA A 31 26.49 12.41 40.92
CA ALA A 31 25.91 12.48 42.26
C ALA A 31 24.38 12.43 42.19
N VAL A 32 23.81 11.50 42.93
CA VAL A 32 22.38 11.25 43.19
C VAL A 32 22.06 11.80 44.60
N ILE A 33 20.77 12.05 44.89
CA ILE A 33 20.05 11.93 46.20
C ILE A 33 19.32 13.21 46.68
N SER A 34 18.00 13.21 46.41
CA SER A 34 16.80 13.53 47.22
C SER A 34 16.68 14.73 48.17
N ILE A 35 15.54 15.42 48.06
CA ILE A 35 14.62 15.98 49.10
C ILE A 35 13.23 15.98 48.41
N GLY A 36 12.07 15.58 48.93
CA GLY A 36 11.61 15.10 50.23
C GLY A 36 10.07 15.20 50.22
N LEU A 37 9.38 14.07 50.41
CA LEU A 37 7.95 14.02 50.74
C LEU A 37 7.74 14.57 52.16
N PHE A 38 6.87 15.56 52.37
CA PHE A 38 5.97 15.64 53.54
C PHE A 38 4.98 16.81 53.45
N GLY A 39 3.71 16.53 53.75
CA GLY A 39 2.66 17.56 53.86
C GLY A 39 1.24 16.99 53.86
N GLY A 40 0.97 16.04 54.75
CA GLY A 40 -0.39 15.55 55.01
C GLY A 40 -1.06 16.30 56.18
N TYR A 41 -2.40 16.37 56.08
CA TYR A 41 -3.39 16.38 57.18
C TYR A 41 -3.57 17.66 58.04
N MET A 42 -4.71 18.37 57.90
CA MET A 42 -5.83 18.39 58.87
C MET A 42 -6.76 19.63 58.79
N LEU A 43 -7.99 19.42 59.31
CA LEU A 43 -9.18 20.29 59.55
C LEU A 43 -10.16 20.43 58.36
N GLY A 44 -11.42 19.98 58.38
CA GLY A 44 -12.29 19.46 59.45
C GLY A 44 -13.48 20.40 59.70
N GLY A 45 -14.71 19.99 59.36
CA GLY A 45 -15.90 20.54 60.05
C GLY A 45 -17.26 20.54 59.32
N LEU A 46 -18.17 19.71 59.84
CA LEU A 46 -19.62 19.91 60.07
C LEU A 46 -20.61 20.11 58.90
N PHE A 47 -21.60 19.21 58.82
CA PHE A 47 -23.08 19.42 58.91
C PHE A 47 -23.78 18.11 58.47
N LYS A 48 -24.14 17.19 59.38
CA LYS A 48 -25.42 17.03 60.11
C LYS A 48 -26.71 17.08 59.25
N GLY A 49 -27.16 15.87 58.91
CA GLY A 49 -28.52 15.36 58.68
C GLY A 49 -29.70 16.28 58.42
N LYS A 50 -30.41 15.99 57.32
CA LYS A 50 -31.87 16.07 57.23
C LYS A 50 -32.39 14.92 56.35
N GLU A 51 -33.45 14.28 56.83
CA GLU A 51 -34.06 13.06 56.30
C GLU A 51 -35.25 13.39 55.37
N ILE A 52 -35.47 12.51 54.37
CA ILE A 52 -36.75 12.10 53.69
C ILE A 52 -37.29 13.03 52.56
N PRO A 53 -37.94 12.53 51.46
CA PRO A 53 -38.39 11.16 51.14
C PRO A 53 -37.94 10.57 49.77
N GLN A 54 -37.95 9.23 49.71
CA GLN A 54 -38.15 8.45 48.48
C GLN A 54 -39.54 8.72 47.88
N LYS A 55 -39.60 9.04 46.57
CA LYS A 55 -40.59 8.48 45.62
C LYS A 55 -40.20 8.78 44.17
N PHE A 56 -40.05 7.70 43.41
CA PHE A 56 -40.24 7.52 41.96
C PHE A 56 -39.83 8.64 41.00
N ALA A 57 -38.70 8.42 40.32
CA ALA A 57 -38.63 8.55 38.87
C ALA A 57 -37.61 7.53 38.35
N GLU A 58 -38.11 6.45 37.76
CA GLU A 58 -37.32 5.58 36.88
C GLU A 58 -36.82 6.45 35.71
N THR A 59 -35.54 6.79 35.73
CA THR A 59 -34.84 7.20 34.52
C THR A 59 -33.93 6.04 34.13
N ASN A 60 -34.30 5.38 33.04
CA ASN A 60 -33.51 4.36 32.38
C ASN A 60 -32.04 4.79 32.31
N PRO A 61 -31.07 3.90 32.64
CA PRO A 61 -29.68 4.20 32.31
C PRO A 61 -29.60 4.37 30.80
N VAL A 62 -29.15 5.56 30.37
CA VAL A 62 -28.70 5.78 29.00
C VAL A 62 -27.56 4.81 28.81
N GLU A 63 -27.87 3.72 28.11
CA GLU A 63 -26.92 2.74 27.64
C GLU A 63 -25.90 3.51 26.81
N SER A 64 -24.72 3.72 27.41
CA SER A 64 -23.53 4.15 26.70
C SER A 64 -23.30 3.10 25.60
N LYS A 65 -23.81 3.37 24.40
CA LYS A 65 -23.47 2.64 23.19
C LYS A 65 -21.99 2.88 22.95
N THR A 66 -21.16 2.06 23.59
CA THR A 66 -19.77 1.86 23.16
C THR A 66 -19.83 1.59 21.68
N ALA A 67 -19.14 2.43 20.89
CA ALA A 67 -18.99 2.22 19.46
C ALA A 67 -18.57 0.75 19.25
N PRO A 68 -19.23 0.01 18.34
CA PRO A 68 -18.83 -1.36 18.07
C PRO A 68 -17.34 -1.34 17.71
N GLY A 69 -16.56 -2.20 18.39
CA GLY A 69 -15.17 -2.41 18.03
C GLY A 69 -15.06 -2.75 16.54
N PRO A 70 -13.90 -2.55 15.91
CA PRO A 70 -13.75 -2.76 14.48
C PRO A 70 -14.31 -4.13 14.06
N TRP A 71 -15.25 -4.14 13.13
CA TRP A 71 -16.00 -5.34 12.70
C TRP A 71 -15.11 -6.46 12.14
N TYR A 72 -13.85 -6.16 11.78
CA TYR A 72 -12.87 -7.18 11.41
C TYR A 72 -12.45 -8.08 12.58
N ARG A 73 -12.64 -7.64 13.83
CA ARG A 73 -12.42 -8.48 15.03
C ARG A 73 -13.53 -9.51 15.23
N SER A 74 -14.66 -9.37 14.54
CA SER A 74 -15.78 -10.31 14.55
C SER A 74 -15.81 -11.22 13.32
N GLN A 75 -14.85 -11.13 12.41
CA GLN A 75 -14.70 -12.11 11.34
C GLN A 75 -14.14 -13.41 11.91
N SER A 76 -14.73 -14.54 11.53
CA SER A 76 -14.14 -15.85 11.79
C SER A 76 -12.72 -15.89 11.20
N PRO A 77 -11.76 -16.59 11.83
CA PRO A 77 -10.48 -16.88 11.19
C PRO A 77 -10.74 -17.48 9.79
N PRO A 78 -9.83 -17.26 8.82
CA PRO A 78 -10.00 -17.82 7.48
C PRO A 78 -10.29 -19.33 7.59
N PRO A 79 -11.21 -19.86 6.76
CA PRO A 79 -11.60 -21.26 6.85
C PRO A 79 -10.37 -22.17 6.77
N ALA A 80 -10.37 -23.24 7.56
CA ALA A 80 -9.36 -24.28 7.46
C ALA A 80 -9.38 -24.87 6.04
N MET A 81 -8.19 -24.99 5.43
CA MET A 81 -8.01 -25.42 4.04
C MET A 81 -8.68 -26.78 3.79
N VAL A 82 -9.41 -26.88 2.67
CA VAL A 82 -9.76 -28.16 2.06
C VAL A 82 -8.60 -28.53 1.12
N THR A 83 -7.98 -29.68 1.35
CA THR A 83 -7.00 -30.25 0.42
C THR A 83 -7.65 -30.47 -0.95
N ALA A 84 -7.01 -29.95 -2.00
CA ALA A 84 -7.52 -29.92 -3.36
C ALA A 84 -7.95 -31.31 -3.89
N SER A 85 -9.10 -31.33 -4.55
CA SER A 85 -9.50 -32.40 -5.48
C SER A 85 -8.55 -32.45 -6.67
N ALA A 86 -8.36 -33.63 -7.27
CA ALA A 86 -7.43 -33.89 -8.38
C ALA A 86 -7.84 -33.28 -9.74
N LEU A 87 -8.89 -32.46 -9.81
CA LEU A 87 -9.32 -31.77 -11.02
C LEU A 87 -8.72 -30.35 -11.09
N PRO A 88 -8.33 -29.86 -12.29
CA PRO A 88 -7.86 -28.49 -12.43
C PRO A 88 -8.94 -27.51 -12.00
N LEU A 89 -8.54 -26.46 -11.25
CA LEU A 89 -9.46 -25.47 -10.67
C LEU A 89 -10.35 -24.79 -11.73
N PHE A 90 -9.80 -24.61 -12.93
CA PHE A 90 -10.53 -24.19 -14.11
C PHE A 90 -10.30 -25.21 -15.22
N PRO A 91 -11.34 -25.80 -15.82
CA PRO A 91 -11.18 -26.60 -17.01
C PRO A 91 -10.68 -25.71 -18.16
N ASP A 92 -9.70 -26.20 -18.92
CA ASP A 92 -9.24 -25.54 -20.14
C ASP A 92 -10.43 -25.40 -21.11
N PRO A 93 -10.57 -24.28 -21.84
CA PRO A 93 -11.52 -24.22 -22.94
C PRO A 93 -11.15 -25.32 -23.94
N MET A 94 -12.12 -26.19 -24.26
CA MET A 94 -11.96 -27.20 -25.31
C MET A 94 -11.58 -26.50 -26.62
N ASP A 95 -10.43 -26.88 -27.17
CA ASP A 95 -9.93 -26.60 -28.51
C ASP A 95 -9.90 -25.11 -28.96
N ASP A 96 -8.88 -24.34 -28.55
CA ASP A 96 -8.11 -23.41 -29.43
C ASP A 96 -7.00 -22.60 -28.69
N TYR A 97 -6.42 -23.11 -27.60
CA TYR A 97 -5.42 -22.36 -26.82
C TYR A 97 -4.08 -22.26 -27.57
N LYS A 98 -3.97 -21.31 -28.51
CA LYS A 98 -2.67 -20.78 -28.95
C LYS A 98 -2.08 -20.00 -27.78
N GLU A 99 -0.83 -20.26 -27.44
CA GLU A 99 -0.10 -19.45 -26.45
C GLU A 99 -0.33 -17.97 -26.79
N PRO A 100 -0.98 -17.19 -25.91
CA PRO A 100 -1.16 -15.78 -26.17
C PRO A 100 0.22 -15.14 -26.31
N PRO A 101 0.39 -14.18 -27.23
CA PRO A 101 1.65 -13.47 -27.35
C PRO A 101 2.00 -12.90 -25.98
N LEU A 102 3.24 -13.16 -25.60
CA LEU A 102 3.84 -12.77 -24.35
C LEU A 102 3.70 -11.24 -24.19
N ALA A 103 2.68 -10.80 -23.46
CA ALA A 103 2.39 -9.39 -23.18
C ALA A 103 3.37 -8.80 -22.15
N TYR A 104 4.63 -9.21 -22.22
CA TYR A 104 5.66 -8.73 -21.32
C TYR A 104 6.77 -8.11 -22.16
N GLU A 105 6.97 -6.80 -22.06
CA GLU A 105 8.26 -6.11 -22.22
C GLU A 105 8.04 -4.61 -22.42
N GLU A 106 7.26 -3.99 -21.55
CA GLU A 106 7.64 -2.64 -21.20
C GLU A 106 8.94 -2.77 -20.39
N SER A 107 10.00 -2.05 -20.76
CA SER A 107 11.23 -2.00 -19.97
C SER A 107 10.92 -1.31 -18.64
N LEU A 108 10.53 -2.11 -17.65
CA LEU A 108 10.17 -1.63 -16.31
C LEU A 108 11.42 -1.10 -15.59
N PRO A 109 11.32 -0.03 -14.79
CA PRO A 109 12.45 0.45 -14.01
C PRO A 109 12.95 -0.65 -13.06
N HIS A 110 14.24 -0.96 -13.14
CA HIS A 110 14.88 -2.00 -12.35
C HIS A 110 15.20 -1.57 -10.90
N GLY A 111 14.97 -0.30 -10.56
CA GLY A 111 15.26 0.25 -9.24
C GLY A 111 14.29 -0.24 -8.16
N ILE A 112 14.82 -0.41 -6.95
CA ILE A 112 14.00 -0.54 -5.73
C ILE A 112 13.46 0.86 -5.42
N TYR A 113 12.15 1.01 -5.38
CA TYR A 113 11.53 2.26 -4.93
C TYR A 113 11.33 2.21 -3.41
N GLU A 114 12.06 3.04 -2.68
CA GLU A 114 11.81 3.25 -1.25
C GLU A 114 10.66 4.24 -1.09
N ILE A 115 9.57 3.80 -0.47
CA ILE A 115 8.52 4.73 -0.04
C ILE A 115 9.18 5.65 0.99
N PRO A 116 9.14 6.99 0.82
CA PRO A 116 9.74 7.89 1.78
C PRO A 116 9.17 7.58 3.17
N THR A 117 10.05 7.24 4.11
CA THR A 117 9.68 7.07 5.51
C THR A 117 9.14 8.40 6.00
N VAL A 118 7.83 8.51 6.16
CA VAL A 118 7.24 9.63 6.88
C VAL A 118 7.61 9.41 8.35
N SER A 119 8.79 9.89 8.74
CA SER A 119 9.02 10.31 10.12
C SER A 119 8.08 11.48 10.33
N MET A 120 6.94 11.24 10.97
CA MET A 120 6.06 12.33 11.41
C MET A 120 6.87 13.16 12.41
N PRO A 121 7.29 14.40 12.11
CA PRO A 121 7.83 15.26 13.15
C PRO A 121 6.72 15.43 14.19
N MET A 122 7.07 15.28 15.48
CA MET A 122 6.17 15.67 16.57
C MET A 122 5.64 17.07 16.26
N PRO A 123 4.32 17.32 16.35
CA PRO A 123 3.81 18.66 16.21
C PRO A 123 4.47 19.55 17.28
N PRO A 124 4.89 20.78 16.92
CA PRO A 124 5.36 21.72 17.92
C PRO A 124 4.27 21.93 18.97
N PRO A 125 4.62 22.22 20.24
CA PRO A 125 3.64 22.53 21.27
C PRO A 125 2.74 23.68 20.78
N PRO A 126 1.42 23.64 21.07
CA PRO A 126 0.49 24.64 20.58
C PRO A 126 0.93 26.03 21.04
N ALA A 127 0.98 26.96 20.08
CA ALA A 127 1.12 28.38 20.39
C ALA A 127 -0.10 28.85 21.20
N PRO A 128 0.06 29.85 22.09
CA PRO A 128 -1.07 30.41 22.82
C PRO A 128 -2.09 30.98 21.82
N GLU A 129 -3.34 30.57 22.00
CA GLU A 129 -4.48 30.92 21.16
C GLU A 129 -4.75 32.44 21.26
N PRO A 130 -4.91 33.17 20.15
CA PRO A 130 -5.36 34.57 20.22
C PRO A 130 -6.83 34.62 20.64
N GLU A 131 -7.18 35.62 21.45
CA GLU A 131 -8.55 35.82 21.94
C GLU A 131 -9.57 35.90 20.79
N PRO A 132 -10.74 35.23 20.90
CA PRO A 132 -11.72 35.20 19.84
C PRO A 132 -12.40 36.57 19.69
N LEU A 133 -12.30 37.16 18.49
CA LEU A 133 -13.19 38.23 18.08
C LEU A 133 -14.63 37.69 17.91
N PRO A 134 -15.67 38.48 18.22
CA PRO A 134 -17.05 38.05 18.08
C PRO A 134 -17.40 37.89 16.59
N MET A 135 -17.35 36.65 16.09
CA MET A 135 -17.93 36.30 14.79
C MET A 135 -19.42 35.96 14.97
N ALA A 136 -20.23 36.50 14.08
CA ALA A 136 -21.64 36.15 13.94
C ALA A 136 -21.80 34.63 13.82
N THR A 137 -22.80 34.07 14.50
CA THR A 137 -23.16 32.66 14.45
C THR A 137 -23.34 32.20 13.00
N PRO A 138 -22.51 31.28 12.48
CA PRO A 138 -22.81 30.64 11.21
C PRO A 138 -24.03 29.73 11.42
N GLU A 139 -24.96 29.81 10.48
CA GLU A 139 -26.10 28.92 10.35
C GLU A 139 -25.62 27.46 10.33
N PRO A 140 -26.26 26.52 11.05
CA PRO A 140 -25.78 25.16 11.13
C PRO A 140 -25.81 24.51 9.74
N ALA A 141 -24.63 24.17 9.22
CA ALA A 141 -24.51 23.32 8.07
C ALA A 141 -25.23 21.99 8.34
N PRO A 142 -25.95 21.41 7.36
CA PRO A 142 -26.62 20.14 7.56
C PRO A 142 -25.59 19.09 8.00
N GLU A 143 -25.89 18.45 9.12
CA GLU A 143 -25.11 17.37 9.70
C GLU A 143 -24.86 16.31 8.62
N ALA A 144 -23.61 16.19 8.19
CA ALA A 144 -23.21 15.22 7.17
C ALA A 144 -23.59 13.83 7.67
N ALA A 145 -24.41 13.13 6.90
CA ALA A 145 -24.72 11.72 7.16
C ALA A 145 -23.44 10.93 7.44
N PRO A 146 -23.47 9.92 8.33
CA PRO A 146 -22.29 9.12 8.62
C PRO A 146 -21.73 8.56 7.31
N ALA A 147 -20.49 8.93 6.99
CA ALA A 147 -19.83 8.51 5.76
C ALA A 147 -19.89 6.99 5.67
N GLU A 148 -20.53 6.46 4.61
CA GLU A 148 -20.53 5.01 4.39
C GLU A 148 -19.09 4.50 4.40
N PRO A 149 -18.81 3.35 5.05
CA PRO A 149 -17.46 2.80 5.08
C PRO A 149 -16.96 2.61 3.65
N LEU A 150 -15.77 3.15 3.35
CA LEU A 150 -15.14 3.05 2.03
C LEU A 150 -15.29 1.63 1.47
N SER A 151 -15.79 1.49 0.24
CA SER A 151 -16.15 0.20 -0.35
C SER A 151 -15.00 -0.81 -0.33
N TRP A 152 -13.75 -0.35 -0.44
CA TRP A 152 -12.58 -1.20 -0.37
C TRP A 152 -12.46 -1.97 0.96
N ARG A 153 -12.88 -1.38 2.08
CA ARG A 153 -12.82 -2.04 3.40
C ARG A 153 -13.74 -3.25 3.48
N ARG A 154 -14.86 -3.26 2.73
CA ARG A 154 -15.79 -4.39 2.68
C ARG A 154 -15.13 -5.67 2.15
N PHE A 155 -14.17 -5.51 1.23
CA PHE A 155 -13.53 -6.64 0.55
C PHE A 155 -12.07 -6.85 0.95
N ALA A 156 -11.52 -5.99 1.82
CA ALA A 156 -10.21 -6.14 2.41
C ALA A 156 -10.08 -7.48 3.15
N VAL A 157 -8.96 -8.17 2.93
CA VAL A 157 -8.64 -9.41 3.63
C VAL A 157 -8.02 -9.08 4.99
N ALA A 158 -8.39 -9.84 6.02
CA ALA A 158 -7.84 -9.64 7.35
C ALA A 158 -6.31 -9.87 7.35
N THR A 159 -5.58 -8.95 7.97
CA THR A 159 -4.15 -9.12 8.19
C THR A 159 -3.91 -10.09 9.36
N PRO A 160 -2.95 -11.04 9.26
CA PRO A 160 -2.58 -11.86 10.41
C PRO A 160 -2.18 -11.01 11.62
N THR A 161 -2.63 -11.40 12.82
CA THR A 161 -2.52 -10.64 14.09
C THR A 161 -1.08 -10.53 14.66
N LYS A 162 -0.06 -10.81 13.86
CA LYS A 162 1.35 -10.77 14.25
C LYS A 162 1.87 -9.32 14.24
N THR A 163 1.64 -8.58 15.32
CA THR A 163 2.10 -7.19 15.48
C THR A 163 3.62 -7.10 15.67
N GLY A 164 4.24 -6.00 15.21
CA GLY A 164 5.67 -5.72 15.44
C GLY A 164 6.65 -6.53 14.58
N LYS A 165 6.16 -7.28 13.60
CA LYS A 165 6.97 -8.03 12.63
C LYS A 165 6.96 -7.37 11.26
N PRO A 166 8.07 -7.41 10.51
CA PRO A 166 8.12 -6.85 9.16
C PRO A 166 7.14 -7.59 8.23
N LYS A 167 6.39 -6.83 7.44
CA LYS A 167 5.37 -7.37 6.53
C LYS A 167 5.92 -7.54 5.11
N ILE A 168 5.49 -8.58 4.44
CA ILE A 168 5.73 -8.77 3.00
C ILE A 168 4.35 -8.82 2.34
N ILE A 169 4.18 -7.98 1.33
CA ILE A 169 2.97 -7.89 0.53
C ILE A 169 3.34 -8.36 -0.86
N LEU A 170 2.75 -9.47 -1.28
CA LEU A 170 2.90 -10.01 -2.62
C LEU A 170 1.64 -9.67 -3.42
N VAL A 171 1.84 -8.96 -4.54
CA VAL A 171 0.82 -8.75 -5.57
C VAL A 171 1.20 -9.56 -6.80
N ILE A 172 0.27 -10.35 -7.33
CA ILE A 172 0.46 -11.07 -8.58
C ILE A 172 -0.46 -10.45 -9.64
N ASP A 173 0.13 -9.76 -10.60
CA ASP A 173 -0.53 -9.11 -11.74
C ASP A 173 -0.79 -10.11 -12.87
N ASP A 174 -1.44 -9.68 -13.94
CA ASP A 174 -1.74 -10.47 -15.15
C ASP A 174 -2.54 -11.76 -14.93
N MET A 175 -3.33 -11.82 -13.84
CA MET A 175 -4.20 -12.94 -13.57
C MET A 175 -5.38 -12.97 -14.55
N GLY A 176 -5.92 -14.15 -14.83
CA GLY A 176 -7.17 -14.34 -15.55
C GLY A 176 -7.05 -14.90 -16.96
N VAL A 177 -6.15 -14.35 -17.78
CA VAL A 177 -5.98 -14.76 -19.19
C VAL A 177 -5.45 -16.19 -19.26
N ASP A 178 -4.29 -16.44 -18.63
CA ASP A 178 -3.77 -17.79 -18.45
C ASP A 178 -4.44 -18.47 -17.26
N ARG A 179 -5.49 -19.24 -17.54
CA ARG A 179 -6.30 -19.92 -16.51
C ARG A 179 -5.50 -20.97 -15.75
N LYS A 180 -4.59 -21.68 -16.41
CA LYS A 180 -3.77 -22.73 -15.78
C LYS A 180 -2.83 -22.10 -14.76
N ARG A 181 -2.08 -21.06 -15.16
CA ARG A 181 -1.16 -20.38 -14.25
C ARG A 181 -1.90 -19.58 -13.18
N THR A 182 -3.06 -19.02 -13.52
CA THR A 182 -3.97 -18.40 -12.54
C THR A 182 -4.39 -19.40 -11.46
N ALA A 183 -4.80 -20.62 -11.84
CA ALA A 183 -5.14 -21.67 -10.88
C ALA A 183 -3.95 -22.06 -9.99
N GLN A 184 -2.75 -22.14 -10.56
CA GLN A 184 -1.53 -22.45 -9.80
C GLN A 184 -1.21 -21.37 -8.77
N ILE A 185 -1.34 -20.09 -9.12
CA ILE A 185 -1.16 -18.97 -8.18
C ILE A 185 -2.24 -18.96 -7.10
N ILE A 186 -3.52 -19.18 -7.44
CA ILE A 186 -4.62 -19.28 -6.47
C ILE A 186 -4.40 -20.43 -5.47
N ALA A 187 -3.69 -21.48 -5.85
CA ALA A 187 -3.36 -22.59 -4.95
C ALA A 187 -2.22 -22.27 -3.96
N ILE A 188 -1.48 -21.17 -4.16
CA ILE A 188 -0.40 -20.75 -3.25
C ILE A 188 -1.02 -20.26 -1.94
N LYS A 189 -0.49 -20.73 -0.80
CA LYS A 189 -0.99 -20.36 0.52
C LYS A 189 -0.86 -18.84 0.75
N GLY A 190 -1.99 -18.18 0.98
CA GLY A 190 -2.11 -16.74 1.19
C GLY A 190 -1.94 -16.24 2.63
N PRO A 191 -2.18 -14.93 2.87
CA PRO A 191 -2.84 -14.00 1.94
C PRO A 191 -1.90 -13.44 0.86
N LEU A 192 -2.32 -13.54 -0.41
CA LEU A 192 -1.73 -12.79 -1.54
C LEU A 192 -2.74 -11.75 -2.01
N THR A 193 -2.27 -10.73 -2.73
CA THR A 193 -3.14 -9.84 -3.51
C THR A 193 -3.05 -10.23 -4.98
N LEU A 194 -4.17 -10.50 -5.64
CA LEU A 194 -4.21 -10.98 -7.01
C LEU A 194 -4.90 -9.94 -7.87
N SER A 195 -4.22 -9.47 -8.92
CA SER A 195 -4.77 -8.46 -9.83
C SER A 195 -5.15 -9.08 -11.18
N PHE A 196 -6.43 -8.99 -11.51
CA PHE A 196 -7.01 -9.65 -12.67
C PHE A 196 -7.16 -8.69 -13.85
N LEU A 197 -6.65 -9.08 -15.01
CA LEU A 197 -6.84 -8.34 -16.26
C LEU A 197 -8.33 -8.21 -16.54
N THR A 198 -8.79 -6.97 -16.66
CA THR A 198 -10.22 -6.63 -16.82
C THR A 198 -10.87 -7.31 -18.05
N TYR A 199 -10.08 -7.62 -19.07
CA TYR A 199 -10.54 -8.27 -20.30
C TYR A 199 -10.44 -9.79 -20.28
N ALA A 200 -9.95 -10.41 -19.22
CA ALA A 200 -9.96 -11.86 -19.12
C ALA A 200 -11.40 -12.42 -19.10
N ASP A 201 -11.55 -13.62 -19.63
CA ASP A 201 -12.83 -14.34 -19.63
C ASP A 201 -13.03 -15.13 -18.34
N ASN A 202 -14.29 -15.43 -18.03
CA ASN A 202 -14.69 -16.23 -16.88
C ASN A 202 -14.19 -15.68 -15.52
N LEU A 203 -14.03 -14.36 -15.42
CA LEU A 203 -13.51 -13.70 -14.21
C LEU A 203 -14.32 -14.02 -12.96
N GLU A 204 -15.64 -14.18 -13.06
CA GLU A 204 -16.49 -14.48 -11.89
C GLU A 204 -16.09 -15.80 -11.20
N ALA A 205 -15.88 -16.88 -11.97
CA ALA A 205 -15.46 -18.15 -11.41
C ALA A 205 -14.04 -18.06 -10.84
N GLN A 206 -13.14 -17.39 -11.56
CA GLN A 206 -11.74 -17.26 -11.15
C GLN A 206 -11.58 -16.46 -9.85
N THR A 207 -12.24 -15.31 -9.77
CA THR A 207 -12.18 -14.42 -8.61
C THR A 207 -12.91 -15.02 -7.41
N ARG A 208 -14.01 -15.75 -7.60
CA ARG A 208 -14.68 -16.50 -6.53
C ARG A 208 -13.75 -17.57 -5.93
N ALA A 209 -13.04 -18.32 -6.77
CA ALA A 209 -12.06 -19.31 -6.31
C ALA A 209 -10.90 -18.65 -5.55
N ALA A 210 -10.37 -17.53 -6.07
CA ALA A 210 -9.34 -16.74 -5.41
C ALA A 210 -9.77 -16.23 -4.03
N ARG A 211 -11.01 -15.71 -3.90
CA ARG A 211 -11.57 -15.29 -2.60
C ARG A 211 -11.73 -16.47 -1.64
N ALA A 212 -12.22 -17.60 -2.13
CA ALA A 212 -12.38 -18.80 -1.32
C ALA A 212 -11.04 -19.34 -0.79
N ALA A 213 -9.95 -19.15 -1.56
CA ALA A 213 -8.59 -19.45 -1.13
C ALA A 213 -7.96 -18.41 -0.18
N GLY A 214 -8.68 -17.33 0.14
CA GLY A 214 -8.25 -16.31 1.10
C GLY A 214 -7.40 -15.17 0.52
N HIS A 215 -7.47 -14.94 -0.79
CA HIS A 215 -6.73 -13.86 -1.45
C HIS A 215 -7.52 -12.55 -1.53
N GLU A 216 -6.78 -11.44 -1.52
CA GLU A 216 -7.29 -10.11 -1.79
C GLU A 216 -7.27 -9.83 -3.29
N LEU A 217 -8.23 -9.06 -3.81
CA LEU A 217 -8.38 -8.87 -5.25
C LEU A 217 -8.26 -7.40 -5.67
N LEU A 218 -7.63 -7.20 -6.82
CA LEU A 218 -7.58 -5.96 -7.57
C LEU A 218 -8.05 -6.18 -9.00
N LEU A 219 -8.48 -5.10 -9.65
CA LEU A 219 -8.62 -5.05 -11.11
C LEU A 219 -7.33 -4.50 -11.73
N HIS A 220 -6.81 -5.23 -12.71
CA HIS A 220 -5.65 -4.83 -13.50
C HIS A 220 -6.14 -4.12 -14.76
N VAL A 221 -6.03 -2.79 -14.76
CA VAL A 221 -6.60 -1.91 -15.79
C VAL A 221 -5.54 -1.60 -16.84
N THR A 222 -5.88 -1.87 -18.11
CA THR A 222 -5.00 -1.64 -19.27
C THR A 222 -4.76 -0.15 -19.50
N MET A 223 -3.49 0.26 -19.49
CA MET A 223 -3.09 1.65 -19.64
C MET A 223 -1.97 1.79 -20.68
N GLU A 224 -1.95 2.91 -21.40
CA GLU A 224 -1.04 3.12 -22.53
C GLU A 224 0.45 2.99 -22.13
N PRO A 225 1.19 2.05 -22.74
CA PRO A 225 2.64 1.98 -22.59
C PRO A 225 3.35 3.11 -23.35
N GLY A 226 4.61 3.35 -23.01
CA GLY A 226 5.49 4.26 -23.76
C GLY A 226 5.90 3.69 -25.12
N SER A 227 5.94 2.36 -25.21
CA SER A 227 6.21 1.65 -26.46
C SER A 227 4.99 1.67 -27.39
N ARG A 228 5.20 2.01 -28.66
CA ARG A 228 4.15 2.00 -29.69
C ARG A 228 3.92 0.63 -30.33
N THR A 229 4.80 -0.33 -30.07
CA THR A 229 4.77 -1.66 -30.71
C THR A 229 4.19 -2.74 -29.82
N ILE A 230 3.94 -2.42 -28.54
CA ILE A 230 3.38 -3.34 -27.57
C ILE A 230 1.87 -3.14 -27.53
N ASP A 231 1.13 -4.24 -27.63
CA ASP A 231 -0.31 -4.25 -27.45
C ASP A 231 -0.64 -4.47 -25.96
N PRO A 232 -1.22 -3.49 -25.26
CA PRO A 232 -1.65 -3.62 -23.86
C PRO A 232 -2.97 -4.39 -23.70
N GLY A 233 -3.60 -4.81 -24.80
CA GLY A 233 -4.89 -5.46 -24.82
C GLY A 233 -6.07 -4.50 -24.99
N PRO A 234 -7.30 -5.03 -25.04
CA PRO A 234 -8.50 -4.26 -25.34
C PRO A 234 -8.87 -3.29 -24.21
N ASN A 235 -9.73 -2.32 -24.55
CA ASN A 235 -10.23 -1.29 -23.62
C ASN A 235 -9.14 -0.48 -22.89
N VAL A 236 -7.94 -0.41 -23.47
CA VAL A 236 -6.83 0.40 -22.95
C VAL A 236 -7.22 1.86 -22.75
N LEU A 237 -6.77 2.44 -21.64
CA LEU A 237 -6.81 3.89 -21.42
C LEU A 237 -5.64 4.54 -22.14
N LEU A 238 -5.94 5.30 -23.20
CA LEU A 238 -4.97 6.05 -24.00
C LEU A 238 -4.95 7.52 -23.61
N THR A 239 -3.78 8.15 -23.66
CA THR A 239 -3.58 9.59 -23.42
C THR A 239 -4.25 10.47 -24.48
N GLU A 240 -4.56 9.91 -25.66
CA GLU A 240 -5.29 10.60 -26.72
C GLU A 240 -6.82 10.55 -26.56
N HIS A 241 -7.34 9.69 -25.68
CA HIS A 241 -8.77 9.66 -25.40
C HIS A 241 -9.20 10.90 -24.64
N ASP A 242 -10.39 11.40 -24.96
CA ASP A 242 -11.02 12.41 -24.14
C ASP A 242 -11.43 11.85 -22.75
N PRO A 243 -11.70 12.72 -21.77
CA PRO A 243 -12.08 12.28 -20.42
C PRO A 243 -13.30 11.34 -20.36
N GLN A 244 -14.26 11.46 -21.27
CA GLN A 244 -15.47 10.63 -21.26
C GLN A 244 -15.17 9.22 -21.73
N GLU A 245 -14.33 9.07 -22.76
CA GLU A 245 -13.90 7.74 -23.24
C GLU A 245 -13.00 7.05 -22.21
N ILE A 246 -12.09 7.77 -21.54
CA ILE A 246 -11.31 7.23 -20.42
C ILE A 246 -12.24 6.71 -19.32
N LEU A 247 -13.20 7.53 -18.89
CA LEU A 247 -14.15 7.17 -17.83
C LEU A 247 -15.02 5.97 -18.24
N LYS A 248 -15.49 5.93 -19.49
CA LYS A 248 -16.29 4.83 -20.03
C LYS A 248 -15.53 3.51 -20.00
N ARG A 249 -14.28 3.48 -20.47
CA ARG A 249 -13.43 2.28 -20.45
C ARG A 249 -13.07 1.85 -19.03
N LEU A 250 -12.73 2.80 -18.16
CA LEU A 250 -12.50 2.51 -16.74
C LEU A 250 -13.75 1.89 -16.09
N ARG A 251 -14.94 2.45 -16.34
CA ARG A 251 -16.20 1.90 -15.80
C ARG A 251 -16.53 0.53 -16.36
N TRP A 252 -16.21 0.27 -17.63
CA TRP A 252 -16.30 -1.07 -18.19
C TRP A 252 -15.40 -2.04 -17.41
N GLY A 253 -14.14 -1.70 -17.16
CA GLY A 253 -13.21 -2.50 -16.35
C GLY A 253 -13.68 -2.72 -14.91
N LEU A 254 -14.24 -1.67 -14.28
CA LEU A 254 -14.81 -1.73 -12.93
C LEU A 254 -16.11 -2.55 -12.82
N SER A 255 -16.71 -2.94 -13.95
CA SER A 255 -17.95 -3.74 -13.98
C SER A 255 -17.68 -5.25 -14.17
N ARG A 256 -16.42 -5.66 -14.31
CA ARG A 256 -16.05 -7.01 -14.78
C ARG A 256 -16.28 -8.09 -13.72
N PHE A 257 -16.08 -7.76 -12.45
CA PHE A 257 -16.43 -8.61 -11.30
C PHE A 257 -16.50 -7.75 -10.04
N ASP A 258 -17.13 -8.24 -8.97
CA ASP A 258 -17.22 -7.57 -7.67
C ASP A 258 -16.17 -8.12 -6.67
N SER A 259 -16.15 -7.64 -5.43
CA SER A 259 -15.24 -8.17 -4.38
C SER A 259 -13.74 -7.86 -4.56
N PHE A 260 -13.43 -6.80 -5.29
CA PHE A 260 -12.11 -6.19 -5.33
C PHE A 260 -12.02 -4.97 -4.41
N ILE A 261 -10.82 -4.62 -3.97
CA ILE A 261 -10.59 -3.46 -3.09
C ILE A 261 -10.18 -2.21 -3.88
N GLY A 262 -9.72 -2.37 -5.11
CA GLY A 262 -9.16 -1.28 -5.89
C GLY A 262 -8.67 -1.73 -7.26
N ILE A 263 -7.88 -0.86 -7.87
CA ILE A 263 -7.24 -1.13 -9.16
C ILE A 263 -5.72 -0.98 -9.05
N ASN A 264 -5.01 -1.60 -9.98
CA ASN A 264 -3.67 -1.20 -10.37
C ASN A 264 -3.53 -1.14 -11.90
N ASN A 265 -2.46 -0.52 -12.37
CA ASN A 265 -2.20 -0.33 -13.80
C ASN A 265 -1.47 -1.52 -14.43
N HIS A 266 -2.01 -2.05 -15.52
CA HIS A 266 -1.31 -2.93 -16.46
C HIS A 266 -0.56 -2.07 -17.47
N MET A 267 0.76 -2.26 -17.57
CA MET A 267 1.66 -1.37 -18.31
C MET A 267 1.48 0.10 -17.86
N GLY A 268 1.22 1.03 -18.78
CA GLY A 268 0.85 2.38 -18.44
C GLY A 268 2.01 3.36 -18.24
N SER A 269 3.26 3.06 -18.65
CA SER A 269 4.36 4.01 -18.42
C SER A 269 4.12 5.39 -19.03
N LYS A 270 3.34 5.47 -20.11
CA LYS A 270 2.91 6.74 -20.73
C LYS A 270 1.66 7.29 -20.05
N PHE A 271 0.62 6.47 -19.87
CA PHE A 271 -0.65 6.94 -19.31
C PHE A 271 -0.53 7.40 -17.85
N THR A 272 0.25 6.68 -17.03
CA THR A 272 0.43 7.03 -15.61
C THR A 272 1.20 8.34 -15.41
N ALA A 273 1.91 8.83 -16.43
CA ALA A 273 2.55 10.14 -16.45
C ALA A 273 1.61 11.26 -16.91
N ASP A 274 0.45 10.93 -17.49
CA ASP A 274 -0.52 11.91 -17.97
C ASP A 274 -1.44 12.39 -16.84
N ILE A 275 -1.32 13.67 -16.48
CA ILE A 275 -2.08 14.29 -15.38
C ILE A 275 -3.57 14.32 -15.70
N GLY A 276 -3.95 14.53 -16.97
CA GLY A 276 -5.34 14.62 -17.39
C GLY A 276 -6.08 13.30 -17.22
N GLY A 277 -5.58 12.24 -17.83
CA GLY A 277 -6.13 10.90 -17.74
C GLY A 277 -6.11 10.33 -16.33
N MET A 278 -4.99 10.49 -15.59
CA MET A 278 -4.93 10.02 -14.20
C MET A 278 -5.86 10.81 -13.27
N THR A 279 -6.17 12.08 -13.56
CA THR A 279 -7.19 12.82 -12.81
C THR A 279 -8.57 12.14 -12.94
N VAL A 280 -8.97 11.80 -14.16
CA VAL A 280 -10.25 11.08 -14.42
C VAL A 280 -10.30 9.76 -13.66
N VAL A 281 -9.19 9.00 -13.66
CA VAL A 281 -9.08 7.75 -12.89
C VAL A 281 -9.27 8.00 -11.40
N MET A 282 -8.52 8.94 -10.82
CA MET A 282 -8.57 9.21 -9.38
C MET A 282 -9.94 9.69 -8.91
N GLU A 283 -10.63 10.51 -9.71
CA GLU A 283 -12.00 10.95 -9.41
C GLU A 283 -12.97 9.77 -9.33
N GLU A 284 -12.93 8.84 -10.30
CA GLU A 284 -13.81 7.68 -10.31
C GLU A 284 -13.47 6.68 -9.18
N ILE A 285 -12.19 6.45 -8.91
CA ILE A 285 -11.73 5.61 -7.79
C ILE A 285 -12.16 6.23 -6.45
N LYS A 286 -12.02 7.55 -6.28
CA LYS A 286 -12.49 8.26 -5.09
C LYS A 286 -14.00 8.14 -4.92
N ARG A 287 -14.76 8.39 -5.99
CA ARG A 287 -16.23 8.32 -5.99
C ARG A 287 -16.74 6.96 -5.54
N ARG A 288 -16.06 5.89 -5.92
CA ARG A 288 -16.41 4.52 -5.54
C ARG A 288 -15.85 4.09 -4.18
N GLY A 289 -14.98 4.89 -3.56
CA GLY A 289 -14.32 4.53 -2.31
C GLY A 289 -13.35 3.35 -2.47
N LEU A 290 -12.63 3.30 -3.60
CA LEU A 290 -11.67 2.27 -3.97
C LEU A 290 -10.22 2.71 -3.69
N VAL A 291 -9.30 1.76 -3.82
CA VAL A 291 -7.85 1.95 -3.64
C VAL A 291 -7.15 2.04 -5.01
N PHE A 292 -6.06 2.79 -5.08
CA PHE A 292 -5.13 2.75 -6.22
C PHE A 292 -3.77 2.18 -5.80
N LEU A 293 -3.32 1.10 -6.45
CA LEU A 293 -1.93 0.66 -6.38
C LEU A 293 -1.21 1.13 -7.65
N ASP A 294 -0.16 1.92 -7.47
CA ASP A 294 0.74 2.28 -8.56
C ASP A 294 1.76 1.15 -8.76
N SER A 295 1.70 0.46 -9.90
CA SER A 295 2.69 -0.55 -10.27
C SER A 295 4.05 0.07 -10.64
N ARG A 296 4.16 1.40 -10.70
CA ARG A 296 5.38 2.16 -11.01
C ARG A 296 6.09 1.64 -12.25
N THR A 297 5.35 1.54 -13.36
CA THR A 297 5.87 1.14 -14.67
C THR A 297 6.69 2.25 -15.34
N SER A 298 6.61 3.48 -14.81
CA SER A 298 7.50 4.61 -15.09
C SER A 298 7.96 5.29 -13.80
N GLU A 299 9.14 5.90 -13.81
CA GLU A 299 9.59 6.80 -12.75
C GLU A 299 8.80 8.13 -12.74
N THR A 300 8.21 8.49 -13.87
CA THR A 300 7.45 9.74 -14.07
C THR A 300 5.96 9.60 -13.78
N THR A 301 5.51 8.47 -13.22
CA THR A 301 4.11 8.30 -12.80
C THR A 301 3.68 9.42 -11.86
N VAL A 302 2.49 9.98 -12.10
CA VAL A 302 1.83 10.95 -11.22
C VAL A 302 0.79 10.29 -10.31
N GLY A 303 0.66 8.96 -10.36
CA GLY A 303 -0.39 8.19 -9.68
C GLY A 303 -0.47 8.45 -8.19
N ALA A 304 0.63 8.25 -7.45
CA ALA A 304 0.69 8.51 -6.01
C ALA A 304 0.42 9.98 -5.64
N ALA A 305 0.97 10.93 -6.41
CA ALA A 305 0.79 12.36 -6.18
C ALA A 305 -0.68 12.78 -6.34
N LEU A 306 -1.34 12.29 -7.39
CA LEU A 306 -2.76 12.54 -7.61
C LEU A 306 -3.64 11.79 -6.60
N ALA A 307 -3.33 10.54 -6.27
CA ALA A 307 -4.07 9.81 -5.25
C ALA A 307 -4.09 10.57 -3.92
N LYS A 308 -2.93 11.08 -3.49
CA LYS A 308 -2.81 11.96 -2.32
C LYS A 308 -3.66 13.23 -2.46
N ARG A 309 -3.59 13.92 -3.61
CA ARG A 309 -4.36 15.14 -3.88
C ARG A 309 -5.87 14.93 -3.82
N PHE A 310 -6.36 13.83 -4.40
CA PHE A 310 -7.77 13.47 -4.45
C PHE A 310 -8.26 12.71 -3.20
N LYS A 311 -7.37 12.49 -2.22
CA LYS A 311 -7.64 11.71 -1.00
C LYS A 311 -8.15 10.30 -1.32
N VAL A 312 -7.56 9.69 -2.35
CA VAL A 312 -7.72 8.28 -2.70
C VAL A 312 -6.72 7.47 -1.89
N PRO A 313 -7.15 6.45 -1.14
CA PRO A 313 -6.22 5.54 -0.48
C PRO A 313 -5.34 4.84 -1.52
N TYR A 314 -4.03 4.79 -1.27
CA TYR A 314 -3.09 4.29 -2.28
C TYR A 314 -1.89 3.53 -1.71
N ALA A 315 -1.21 2.81 -2.58
CA ALA A 315 0.07 2.20 -2.31
C ALA A 315 0.95 2.26 -3.58
N GLU A 316 2.25 2.07 -3.40
CA GLU A 316 3.21 2.05 -4.50
C GLU A 316 4.07 0.79 -4.40
N ARG A 317 4.30 0.13 -5.54
CA ARG A 317 5.24 -1.00 -5.59
C ARG A 317 6.65 -0.56 -5.15
N ASN A 318 7.33 -1.43 -4.39
CA ASN A 318 8.76 -1.29 -4.14
C ASN A 318 9.63 -2.07 -5.14
N ILE A 319 9.29 -3.34 -5.39
CA ILE A 319 10.14 -4.29 -6.14
C ILE A 319 9.31 -5.04 -7.18
N PHE A 320 9.84 -5.18 -8.40
CA PHE A 320 9.34 -6.14 -9.38
C PHE A 320 10.11 -7.45 -9.25
N LEU A 321 9.40 -8.57 -9.13
CA LEU A 321 10.00 -9.88 -8.85
C LEU A 321 10.58 -10.55 -10.09
N ASP A 322 9.92 -10.42 -11.23
CA ASP A 322 10.07 -11.39 -12.31
C ASP A 322 10.17 -10.75 -13.69
N ASN A 323 10.78 -9.57 -13.79
CA ASN A 323 11.12 -8.94 -15.08
C ASN A 323 11.81 -9.95 -16.03
N LEU A 324 12.65 -10.82 -15.47
CA LEU A 324 13.21 -11.99 -16.14
C LEU A 324 12.48 -13.24 -15.66
N ASN A 325 11.99 -14.07 -16.59
CA ASN A 325 11.41 -15.38 -16.27
C ASN A 325 12.52 -16.42 -15.99
N ASP A 326 13.31 -16.18 -14.94
CA ASP A 326 14.43 -17.00 -14.51
C ASP A 326 14.42 -17.17 -12.98
N GLU A 327 14.57 -18.40 -12.50
CA GLU A 327 14.45 -18.72 -11.06
C GLU A 327 15.52 -18.01 -10.21
N ALA A 328 16.75 -17.89 -10.72
CA ALA A 328 17.83 -17.24 -9.98
C ALA A 328 17.61 -15.72 -9.89
N ALA A 329 17.11 -15.11 -10.98
CA ALA A 329 16.73 -13.71 -10.99
C ALA A 329 15.57 -13.42 -10.00
N VAL A 330 14.53 -14.25 -10.01
CA VAL A 330 13.41 -14.15 -9.06
C VAL A 330 13.90 -14.32 -7.63
N PHE A 331 14.75 -15.32 -7.36
CA PHE A 331 15.33 -15.53 -6.04
C PHE A 331 16.11 -14.31 -5.53
N ALA A 332 16.92 -13.67 -6.40
CA ALA A 332 17.66 -12.47 -6.04
C ALA A 332 16.72 -11.30 -5.67
N ARG A 333 15.62 -11.12 -6.42
CA ARG A 333 14.60 -10.11 -6.11
C ARG A 333 13.87 -10.40 -4.81
N LEU A 334 13.56 -11.67 -4.51
CA LEU A 334 12.94 -12.07 -3.25
C LEU A 334 13.85 -11.78 -2.04
N ALA A 335 15.17 -11.98 -2.17
CA ALA A 335 16.12 -11.58 -1.13
C ALA A 335 16.14 -10.05 -0.89
N GLU A 336 15.96 -9.25 -1.95
CA GLU A 336 15.81 -7.79 -1.82
C GLU A 336 14.52 -7.40 -1.10
N VAL A 337 13.41 -8.12 -1.35
CA VAL A 337 12.13 -7.94 -0.63
C VAL A 337 12.32 -8.18 0.86
N GLU A 338 13.00 -9.26 1.25
CA GLU A 338 13.29 -9.53 2.66
C GLU A 338 14.12 -8.40 3.31
N ARG A 339 15.16 -7.96 2.61
CA ARG A 339 16.06 -6.91 3.11
C ARG A 339 15.30 -5.60 3.32
N LEU A 340 14.47 -5.21 2.34
CA LEU A 340 13.65 -4.00 2.41
C LEU A 340 12.59 -4.11 3.51
N ALA A 341 11.85 -5.23 3.57
CA ALA A 341 10.84 -5.42 4.61
C ALA A 341 11.45 -5.36 6.01
N ARG A 342 12.65 -5.89 6.19
CA ARG A 342 13.37 -5.85 7.46
C ARG A 342 13.79 -4.45 7.86
N SER A 343 14.26 -3.63 6.91
CA SER A 343 14.72 -2.25 7.20
C SER A 343 13.59 -1.22 7.28
N ALA A 344 12.55 -1.35 6.45
CA ALA A 344 11.46 -0.38 6.32
C ALA A 344 10.17 -0.79 7.06
N GLY A 345 10.12 -2.01 7.62
CA GLY A 345 8.95 -2.56 8.30
C GLY A 345 7.95 -3.23 7.36
N PHE A 346 7.97 -2.92 6.06
CA PHE A 346 7.25 -3.68 5.04
C PHE A 346 7.89 -3.56 3.65
N ALA A 347 7.52 -4.46 2.74
CA ALA A 347 7.81 -4.34 1.31
C ALA A 347 6.62 -4.84 0.48
N ILE A 348 6.31 -4.10 -0.59
CA ILE A 348 5.34 -4.45 -1.62
C ILE A 348 6.11 -4.92 -2.85
N ALA A 349 5.97 -6.20 -3.17
CA ALA A 349 6.55 -6.81 -4.34
C ALA A 349 5.45 -7.22 -5.32
N ILE A 350 5.64 -6.86 -6.59
CA ILE A 350 4.74 -7.26 -7.68
C ILE A 350 5.47 -8.29 -8.55
N GLY A 351 4.80 -9.40 -8.85
CA GLY A 351 5.21 -10.35 -9.88
C GLY A 351 4.02 -10.70 -10.76
N HIS A 352 4.21 -11.69 -11.63
CA HIS A 352 3.23 -12.18 -12.59
C HIS A 352 3.14 -13.71 -12.49
N PRO A 353 2.11 -14.35 -13.07
CA PRO A 353 2.01 -15.81 -13.16
C PRO A 353 3.02 -16.37 -14.16
N ARG A 354 4.31 -16.15 -13.93
CA ARG A 354 5.42 -16.74 -14.69
C ARG A 354 5.85 -18.06 -14.04
N ASP A 355 6.37 -18.97 -14.84
CA ASP A 355 6.74 -20.31 -14.34
C ASP A 355 7.78 -20.23 -13.22
N ALA A 356 8.78 -19.37 -13.35
CA ALA A 356 9.77 -19.12 -12.30
C ALA A 356 9.12 -18.61 -11.01
N THR A 357 8.18 -17.66 -11.11
CA THR A 357 7.44 -17.12 -9.97
C THR A 357 6.60 -18.20 -9.27
N ILE A 358 5.84 -18.98 -10.05
CA ILE A 358 5.01 -20.09 -9.54
C ILE A 358 5.85 -21.16 -8.84
N MET A 359 7.03 -21.48 -9.38
CA MET A 359 7.96 -22.46 -8.83
C MET A 359 8.59 -21.99 -7.51
N MET A 360 8.95 -20.70 -7.42
CA MET A 360 9.73 -20.16 -6.30
C MET A 360 8.89 -19.74 -5.11
N LEU A 361 7.74 -19.10 -5.34
CA LEU A 361 6.95 -18.48 -4.27
C LEU A 361 6.53 -19.45 -3.14
N PRO A 362 6.02 -20.67 -3.40
CA PRO A 362 5.56 -21.56 -2.32
C PRO A 362 6.68 -21.94 -1.35
N LYS A 363 7.89 -22.19 -1.88
CA LYS A 363 9.07 -22.55 -1.08
C LYS A 363 9.52 -21.34 -0.26
N TRP A 364 9.66 -20.19 -0.92
CA TRP A 364 10.10 -18.96 -0.29
C TRP A 364 9.15 -18.45 0.80
N ILE A 365 7.82 -18.50 0.57
CA ILE A 365 6.81 -18.10 1.56
C ILE A 365 7.00 -18.88 2.87
N LYS A 366 7.22 -20.20 2.78
CA LYS A 366 7.46 -21.04 3.96
C LYS A 366 8.73 -20.63 4.73
N GLU A 367 9.78 -20.22 4.01
CA GLU A 367 11.05 -19.79 4.59
C GLU A 367 10.93 -18.43 5.29
N VAL A 368 10.31 -17.43 4.65
CA VAL A 368 10.20 -16.09 5.25
C VAL A 368 9.29 -16.06 6.47
N GLU A 369 8.26 -16.91 6.53
CA GLU A 369 7.46 -17.07 7.75
C GLU A 369 8.31 -17.57 8.93
N ALA A 370 9.24 -18.51 8.68
CA ALA A 370 10.18 -19.02 9.67
C ALA A 370 11.23 -17.97 10.09
N LEU A 371 11.61 -17.08 9.17
CA LEU A 371 12.50 -15.94 9.42
C LEU A 371 11.82 -14.77 10.14
N GLY A 372 10.55 -14.91 10.50
CA GLY A 372 9.80 -13.94 11.31
C GLY A 372 9.13 -12.83 10.52
N PHE A 373 9.03 -12.95 9.20
CA PHE A 373 8.19 -12.07 8.38
C PHE A 373 6.70 -12.46 8.50
N VAL A 374 5.84 -11.51 8.15
CA VAL A 374 4.39 -11.72 8.06
C VAL A 374 3.94 -11.47 6.64
N LEU A 375 3.46 -12.51 5.96
CA LEU A 375 2.76 -12.33 4.70
C LEU A 375 1.41 -11.63 4.97
N ALA A 376 1.15 -10.54 4.25
CA ALA A 376 -0.01 -9.69 4.49
C ALA A 376 -0.65 -9.22 3.17
N PRO A 377 -1.98 -8.96 3.15
CA PRO A 377 -2.65 -8.38 1.99
C PRO A 377 -2.25 -6.90 1.80
N LEU A 378 -2.46 -6.37 0.59
CA LEU A 378 -2.16 -4.98 0.26
C LEU A 378 -2.87 -3.99 1.18
N SER A 379 -4.12 -4.28 1.53
CA SER A 379 -4.92 -3.48 2.46
C SER A 379 -4.27 -3.19 3.81
N SER A 380 -3.26 -3.97 4.20
CA SER A 380 -2.52 -3.81 5.46
C SER A 380 -1.50 -2.68 5.48
N VAL A 381 -1.22 -2.04 4.33
CA VAL A 381 -0.19 -0.99 4.15
C VAL A 381 -0.66 0.18 3.27
N ILE A 382 -1.97 0.33 3.07
CA ILE A 382 -2.54 1.45 2.28
C ILE A 382 -2.34 2.78 3.02
N ILE A 383 -1.91 3.80 2.28
CA ILE A 383 -1.73 5.17 2.75
C ILE A 383 -3.03 5.96 2.53
N GLY A 384 -3.41 6.82 3.49
CA GLY A 384 -4.52 7.78 3.32
C GLY A 384 -5.91 7.20 3.60
N ASP A 385 -5.99 6.14 4.40
CA ASP A 385 -7.23 5.46 4.81
C ASP A 385 -8.05 6.20 5.89
N GLY A 386 -7.62 7.40 6.30
CA GLY A 386 -8.26 8.17 7.37
C GLY A 386 -8.07 7.56 8.76
N VAL A 387 -7.14 6.61 8.92
CA VAL A 387 -6.71 6.07 10.22
C VAL A 387 -5.25 6.44 10.40
N SER A 388 -5.00 7.70 10.75
CA SER A 388 -3.74 8.15 11.32
C SER A 388 -4.04 9.12 12.44
#